data_AF-A0AAV0LQ29-F1
#
_entry.id   AF-A0AAV0LQ29-F1
#
_cell.length_a   1.000
_cell.length_b   1.000
_cell.length_c   1.000
_cell.angle_alpha   90.00
_cell.angle_beta   90.00
_cell.angle_gamma   90.00
#
_symmetry.space_group_name_H-M   'P 1'
#
loop_
_entity.id
_entity.type
_entity.pdbx_description
1 polymer ?
#
loop_
_entity_poly.entity_id
_entity_poly.type
_entity_poly.pdbx_seq_one_letter_code
_entity_poly.pdbx_strand_id
1 'polypeptide(L)'
;VQLSQKFGPDVKEGKRRQYNYIGKLLRDVEPELMDALIHATKDGDWSRLQTVPGFKAEEANDKEIEDEFEEEEEVSEEHIEMSTRWFDGLITNDVDITKEVYAVRVVDFDRQELRKLVRKVHAVQERESDGDEESEKKAAAAMATAKKSLNRFLRILAKQMPTE
;
A
#
# COMPACT_ATOMS: atom_id res chain seq x y z
N VAL A 1 -35.47 -25.76 -7.10
CA VAL A 1 -34.60 -26.95 -7.14
C VAL A 1 -33.16 -26.47 -7.15
N GLN A 2 -32.45 -26.51 -6.01
CA GLN A 2 -31.02 -26.17 -5.99
C GLN A 2 -30.24 -27.30 -6.65
N LEU A 3 -29.60 -26.98 -7.78
CA LEU A 3 -28.64 -27.84 -8.46
C LEU A 3 -27.45 -28.06 -7.52
N SER A 4 -27.47 -29.17 -6.77
CA SER A 4 -26.27 -29.64 -6.08
C SER A 4 -25.25 -29.99 -7.15
N GLN A 5 -24.30 -29.10 -7.35
CA GLN A 5 -23.21 -29.25 -8.31
C GLN A 5 -22.46 -30.53 -7.92
N LYS A 6 -22.68 -31.62 -8.65
CA LYS A 6 -22.04 -32.92 -8.38
C LYS A 6 -20.57 -32.80 -8.74
N PHE A 7 -19.77 -32.41 -7.76
CA PHE A 7 -18.32 -32.39 -7.85
C PHE A 7 -17.82 -33.82 -8.11
N GLY A 8 -17.00 -34.00 -9.16
CA GLY A 8 -16.36 -35.28 -9.45
C GLY A 8 -15.48 -35.77 -8.29
N PRO A 9 -15.12 -37.07 -8.24
CA PRO A 9 -14.32 -37.65 -7.16
C PRO A 9 -13.05 -36.84 -6.82
N ASP A 10 -12.33 -36.36 -7.84
CA ASP A 10 -11.14 -35.51 -7.66
C ASP A 10 -11.44 -34.14 -7.08
N VAL A 11 -12.59 -33.56 -7.43
CA VAL A 11 -13.00 -32.25 -6.90
C VAL A 11 -13.47 -32.40 -5.44
N LYS A 12 -14.06 -33.53 -5.07
CA LYS A 12 -14.38 -33.86 -3.67
C LYS A 12 -13.10 -34.03 -2.85
N GLU A 13 -12.11 -34.72 -3.40
CA GLU A 13 -10.82 -34.91 -2.73
C GLU A 13 -10.02 -33.60 -2.62
N GLY A 14 -10.04 -32.77 -3.65
CA GLY A 14 -9.46 -31.42 -3.63
C GLY A 14 -10.12 -30.53 -2.57
N LYS A 15 -11.46 -30.49 -2.51
CA LYS A 15 -12.18 -29.77 -1.46
C LYS A 15 -11.88 -30.30 -0.06
N ARG A 16 -11.81 -31.62 0.10
CA ARG A 16 -11.45 -32.24 1.38
C ARG A 16 -10.05 -31.81 1.85
N ARG A 17 -9.08 -31.77 0.93
CA ARG A 17 -7.72 -31.27 1.21
C ARG A 17 -7.70 -29.79 1.56
N GLN A 18 -8.48 -28.97 0.85
CA GLN A 18 -8.63 -27.53 1.15
C GLN A 18 -9.24 -27.30 2.53
N TYR A 19 -10.35 -27.97 2.87
CA TYR A 19 -10.96 -27.85 4.19
C TYR A 19 -10.03 -28.32 5.31
N ASN A 20 -9.24 -29.38 5.08
CA ASN A 20 -8.23 -29.83 6.04
C ASN A 20 -7.10 -28.81 6.20
N TYR A 21 -6.67 -28.16 5.12
CA TYR A 21 -5.65 -27.11 5.18
C TYR A 21 -6.15 -25.88 5.93
N ILE A 22 -7.35 -25.40 5.58
CA ILE A 22 -8.01 -24.28 6.29
C ILE A 22 -8.20 -24.63 7.77
N GLY A 23 -8.69 -25.82 8.09
CA GLY A 23 -8.88 -26.26 9.48
C GLY A 23 -7.58 -26.31 10.29
N LYS A 24 -6.42 -26.62 9.66
CA LYS A 24 -5.11 -26.53 10.31
C LYS A 24 -4.71 -25.08 10.59
N LEU A 25 -4.95 -24.17 9.65
CA LEU A 25 -4.64 -22.74 9.81
C LEU A 25 -5.49 -22.10 10.92
N LEU A 26 -6.75 -22.52 11.05
CA LEU A 26 -7.68 -21.97 12.04
C LEU A 26 -7.47 -22.51 13.46
N ARG A 27 -6.55 -23.46 13.66
CA ARG A 27 -6.38 -24.13 14.95
C ARG A 27 -5.81 -23.21 16.04
N ASP A 28 -4.98 -22.26 15.64
CA ASP A 28 -4.28 -21.33 16.54
C ASP A 28 -4.98 -19.96 16.61
N VAL A 29 -6.14 -19.82 15.96
CA VAL A 29 -6.94 -18.59 15.98
C VAL A 29 -7.83 -18.58 17.21
N GLU A 30 -7.91 -17.43 17.87
CA GLU A 30 -8.78 -17.22 19.03
C GLU A 30 -10.26 -17.38 18.63
N PRO A 31 -11.02 -18.25 19.31
CA PRO A 31 -12.41 -18.54 18.94
C PRO A 31 -13.31 -17.33 19.10
N GLU A 32 -13.06 -16.46 20.08
CA GLU A 32 -13.81 -15.21 20.28
C GLU A 32 -13.67 -14.26 19.08
N LEU A 33 -12.46 -14.14 18.52
CA LEU A 33 -12.20 -13.31 17.35
C LEU A 33 -12.90 -13.84 16.09
N MET A 34 -12.85 -15.15 15.89
CA MET A 34 -13.51 -15.80 14.75
C MET A 34 -15.03 -15.62 14.80
N ASP A 35 -15.63 -15.80 15.98
CA ASP A 35 -17.08 -15.64 16.18
C ASP A 35 -17.52 -14.19 15.90
N ALA A 36 -16.77 -13.23 16.43
CA ALA A 36 -17.03 -11.81 16.17
C ALA A 36 -16.91 -11.46 14.67
N LEU A 37 -15.94 -12.02 13.95
CA LEU A 37 -15.75 -11.78 12.51
C LEU A 37 -16.89 -12.39 11.68
N ILE A 38 -17.32 -13.61 12.02
CA ILE A 38 -18.47 -14.27 11.36
C ILE A 38 -19.73 -13.44 11.57
N HIS A 39 -19.97 -12.95 12.78
CA HIS A 39 -21.13 -12.12 13.08
C HIS A 39 -21.07 -10.74 12.40
N ALA A 40 -19.92 -10.06 12.43
CA ALA A 40 -19.75 -8.77 11.78
C ALA A 40 -19.97 -8.85 10.26
N THR A 41 -19.42 -9.89 9.60
CA THR A 41 -19.57 -10.06 8.15
C THR A 41 -20.97 -10.51 7.74
N LYS A 42 -21.68 -11.25 8.61
CA LYS A 42 -23.05 -11.69 8.37
C LYS A 42 -24.07 -10.57 8.59
N ASP A 43 -23.94 -9.84 9.70
CA ASP A 43 -24.93 -8.86 10.16
C ASP A 43 -24.55 -7.42 9.75
N GLY A 44 -23.34 -7.20 9.22
CA GLY A 44 -22.80 -5.90 8.80
C GLY A 44 -22.34 -5.00 9.95
N ASP A 45 -22.38 -5.50 11.19
CA ASP A 45 -22.06 -4.75 12.41
C ASP A 45 -20.62 -4.97 12.86
N TRP A 46 -19.73 -4.06 12.45
CA TRP A 46 -18.30 -4.09 12.78
C TRP A 46 -18.00 -3.60 14.19
N SER A 47 -18.97 -3.02 14.90
CA SER A 47 -18.80 -2.48 16.27
C SER A 47 -18.41 -3.59 17.26
N ARG A 48 -18.84 -4.83 16.99
CA ARG A 48 -18.58 -6.00 17.84
C ARG A 48 -17.12 -6.46 17.79
N LEU A 49 -16.43 -6.20 16.68
CA LEU A 49 -15.02 -6.54 16.54
C LEU A 49 -14.13 -5.61 17.38
N GLN A 50 -14.51 -4.34 17.56
CA GLN A 50 -13.77 -3.39 18.41
C GLN A 50 -13.76 -3.79 19.89
N THR A 51 -14.70 -4.64 20.32
CA THR A 51 -14.77 -5.14 21.69
C THR A 51 -13.93 -6.41 21.94
N VAL A 52 -13.37 -7.01 20.89
CA VAL A 52 -12.55 -8.23 21.02
C VAL A 52 -11.10 -7.83 21.40
N PRO A 53 -10.58 -8.28 22.55
CA PRO A 53 -9.20 -8.03 22.93
C PRO A 53 -8.25 -8.64 21.89
N GLY A 54 -7.30 -7.86 21.38
CA GLY A 54 -6.40 -8.29 20.30
C GLY A 54 -6.87 -7.93 18.88
N PHE A 55 -8.15 -7.59 18.69
CA PHE A 55 -8.61 -6.95 17.44
C PHE A 55 -8.24 -5.47 17.47
N LYS A 56 -7.06 -5.13 16.93
CA LYS A 56 -6.82 -3.77 16.47
C LYS A 56 -7.58 -3.60 15.18
N ALA A 57 -8.70 -2.88 15.24
CA ALA A 57 -9.25 -2.27 14.04
C ALA A 57 -8.16 -1.28 13.55
N GLU A 58 -7.27 -1.74 12.67
CA GLU A 58 -6.65 -0.82 11.73
C GLU A 58 -7.84 -0.25 10.96
N GLU A 59 -8.26 0.96 11.35
CA GLU A 59 -9.00 1.81 10.44
C GLU A 59 -8.28 1.69 9.11
N ALA A 60 -9.04 1.44 8.04
CA ALA A 60 -8.53 1.57 6.69
C ALA A 60 -8.27 3.06 6.40
N ASN A 61 -7.47 3.71 7.25
CA ASN A 61 -6.54 4.70 6.80
C ASN A 61 -5.57 3.91 5.93
N ASP A 62 -5.71 4.11 4.62
CA ASP A 62 -4.74 3.79 3.59
C ASP A 62 -3.37 3.73 4.24
N LYS A 63 -2.74 2.54 4.34
CA LYS A 63 -1.52 2.30 5.11
C LYS A 63 -0.43 3.28 4.67
N GLU A 64 -0.43 4.48 5.24
CA GLU A 64 0.74 5.29 5.46
C GLU A 64 1.55 4.44 6.43
N ILE A 65 2.50 3.72 5.85
CA ILE A 65 3.54 2.97 6.54
C ILE A 65 4.30 4.01 7.37
N GLU A 66 3.80 4.30 8.55
CA GLU A 66 4.53 4.95 9.62
C GLU A 66 5.19 3.84 10.43
N ASP A 67 6.52 3.90 10.41
CA ASP A 67 7.48 3.23 11.28
C ASP A 67 7.63 1.70 11.18
N GLU A 68 8.48 1.25 10.26
CA GLU A 68 9.37 0.12 10.57
C GLU A 68 10.66 0.21 9.75
N PHE A 69 11.71 0.76 10.38
CA PHE A 69 13.14 0.71 10.02
C PHE A 69 13.52 1.03 8.56
N GLU A 70 13.78 2.30 8.26
CA GLU A 70 14.81 2.62 7.26
C GLU A 70 16.16 2.42 7.95
N GLU A 71 16.70 1.20 7.87
CA GLU A 71 18.15 1.04 7.94
C GLU A 71 18.74 2.02 6.91
N GLU A 72 19.57 2.95 7.38
CA GLU A 72 20.51 3.74 6.56
C GLU A 72 21.53 2.79 5.92
N GLU A 73 21.06 1.84 5.12
CA GLU A 73 21.90 0.99 4.31
C GLU A 73 22.49 1.88 3.21
N GLU A 74 23.83 1.97 3.17
CA GLU A 74 24.64 2.85 2.30
C GLU A 74 24.05 2.98 0.90
N VAL A 75 23.25 4.04 0.71
CA VAL A 75 22.76 4.41 -0.62
C VAL A 75 23.93 5.08 -1.31
N SER A 76 24.43 4.52 -2.41
CA SER A 76 25.50 5.20 -3.15
C SER A 76 25.04 6.61 -3.55
N GLU A 77 25.99 7.54 -3.58
CA GLU A 77 25.74 8.94 -3.93
C GLU A 77 25.00 9.05 -5.28
N GLU A 78 25.35 8.19 -6.24
CA GLU A 78 24.69 8.08 -7.55
C GLU A 78 23.19 7.73 -7.46
N HIS A 79 22.81 6.80 -6.58
CA HIS A 79 21.39 6.46 -6.39
C HIS A 79 20.63 7.62 -5.73
N ILE A 80 21.29 8.36 -4.83
CA ILE A 80 20.70 9.56 -4.22
C ILE A 80 20.45 10.61 -5.30
N GLU A 81 21.46 10.94 -6.10
CA GLU A 81 21.37 11.91 -7.20
C GLU A 81 20.33 11.52 -8.26
N MET A 82 20.26 10.24 -8.61
CA MET A 82 19.24 9.73 -9.53
C MET A 82 17.84 9.91 -8.96
N SER A 83 17.62 9.56 -7.69
CA SER A 83 16.31 9.69 -7.05
C SER A 83 15.86 11.14 -6.93
N THR A 84 16.77 12.08 -6.65
CA THR A 84 16.46 13.50 -6.54
C THR A 84 16.14 14.09 -7.92
N ARG A 85 16.93 13.76 -8.95
CA ARG A 85 16.66 14.18 -10.33
C ARG A 85 15.31 13.69 -10.83
N TRP A 86 14.99 12.42 -10.58
CA TRP A 86 13.68 11.85 -10.94
C TRP A 86 12.54 12.52 -10.18
N PHE A 87 12.73 12.77 -8.89
CA PHE A 87 11.73 13.46 -8.07
C PHE A 87 11.43 14.85 -8.63
N ASP A 88 12.45 15.67 -8.86
CA ASP A 88 12.29 17.03 -9.36
C ASP A 88 11.66 17.05 -10.75
N GLY A 89 12.11 16.16 -11.65
CA GLY A 89 11.56 16.07 -13.01
C GLY A 89 10.09 15.64 -13.03
N LEU A 90 9.69 14.70 -12.16
CA LEU A 90 8.28 14.27 -12.08
C LEU A 90 7.37 15.36 -11.50
N ILE A 91 7.83 16.11 -10.51
CA ILE A 91 7.04 17.21 -9.91
C ILE A 91 7.00 18.44 -10.81
N THR A 92 8.03 18.69 -11.62
CA THR A 92 8.05 19.79 -12.59
C THR A 92 7.38 19.43 -13.92
N ASN A 93 6.93 18.17 -14.08
CA ASN A 93 6.43 17.62 -15.35
C ASN A 93 7.44 17.75 -16.51
N ASP A 94 8.73 17.57 -16.21
CA ASP A 94 9.77 17.47 -17.23
C ASP A 94 9.49 16.24 -18.12
N VAL A 95 9.29 16.50 -19.41
CA VAL A 95 8.87 15.50 -20.40
C VAL A 95 9.93 14.42 -20.58
N ASP A 96 11.21 14.78 -20.53
CA ASP A 96 12.30 13.85 -20.80
C ASP A 96 12.54 12.96 -19.59
N ILE A 97 12.56 13.53 -18.38
CA ILE A 97 12.66 12.76 -17.12
C ILE A 97 11.44 11.84 -16.96
N THR A 98 10.25 12.36 -17.23
CA THR A 98 9.01 11.56 -17.14
C THR A 98 9.08 10.35 -18.06
N LYS A 99 9.44 10.55 -19.33
CA LYS A 99 9.59 9.44 -20.28
C LYS A 99 10.64 8.45 -19.82
N GLU A 100 11.79 8.94 -19.36
CA GLU A 100 12.88 8.10 -18.85
C GLU A 100 12.38 7.18 -17.74
N VAL A 101 11.80 7.74 -16.66
CA VAL A 101 11.32 6.98 -15.51
C VAL A 101 10.26 5.95 -15.94
N TYR A 102 9.27 6.33 -16.73
CA TYR A 102 8.24 5.38 -17.20
C TYR A 102 8.76 4.32 -18.18
N ALA A 103 9.86 4.60 -18.87
CA ALA A 103 10.51 3.70 -19.82
C ALA A 103 11.52 2.75 -19.19
N VAL A 104 11.85 2.88 -17.89
CA VAL A 104 12.74 1.94 -17.18
C VAL A 104 12.21 0.51 -17.28
N ARG A 105 12.95 -0.37 -17.96
CA ARG A 105 12.61 -1.81 -18.12
C ARG A 105 13.53 -2.74 -17.34
N VAL A 106 14.63 -2.20 -16.80
CA VAL A 106 15.62 -2.99 -16.07
C VAL A 106 15.06 -3.50 -14.75
N VAL A 107 14.10 -2.75 -14.20
CA VAL A 107 13.44 -3.03 -12.93
C VAL A 107 11.93 -3.05 -13.16
N ASP A 108 11.26 -4.07 -12.65
CA ASP A 108 9.79 -4.12 -12.61
C ASP A 108 9.29 -3.34 -11.40
N PHE A 109 8.42 -2.34 -11.65
CA PHE A 109 7.79 -1.53 -10.61
C PHE A 109 6.38 -1.11 -11.03
N ASP A 110 5.53 -0.83 -10.04
CA ASP A 110 4.15 -0.41 -10.28
C ASP A 110 4.08 1.03 -10.79
N ARG A 111 3.82 1.17 -12.10
CA ARG A 111 3.64 2.46 -12.76
C ARG A 111 2.35 3.16 -12.36
N GLN A 112 1.32 2.42 -11.96
CA GLN A 112 0.08 3.02 -11.48
C GLN A 112 0.30 3.59 -10.08
N GLU A 113 1.08 2.93 -9.24
CA GLU A 113 1.48 3.47 -7.94
C GLU A 113 2.30 4.75 -8.09
N LEU A 114 3.30 4.77 -8.98
CA LEU A 114 4.05 6.00 -9.29
C LEU A 114 3.12 7.15 -9.71
N ARG A 115 2.17 6.87 -10.62
CA ARG A 115 1.17 7.86 -11.06
C ARG A 115 0.29 8.37 -9.92
N LYS A 116 -0.11 7.50 -8.99
CA LYS A 116 -0.91 7.89 -7.82
C LYS A 116 -0.10 8.81 -6.90
N LEU A 117 1.15 8.48 -6.63
CA LEU A 117 2.04 9.28 -5.78
C LEU A 117 2.28 10.69 -6.37
N VAL A 118 2.61 10.77 -7.65
CA VAL A 118 2.80 12.05 -8.35
C VAL A 118 1.53 12.90 -8.32
N ARG A 119 0.37 12.29 -8.59
CA ARG A 119 -0.93 12.98 -8.49
C ARG A 119 -1.24 13.45 -7.07
N LYS A 120 -0.89 12.68 -6.03
CA LYS A 120 -1.09 13.08 -4.63
C LYS A 120 -0.29 14.36 -4.32
N VAL A 121 0.96 14.45 -4.78
CA VAL A 121 1.78 15.67 -4.59
C VAL A 121 1.17 16.87 -5.30
N HIS A 122 0.80 16.75 -6.58
CA HIS A 122 0.15 17.84 -7.32
C HIS A 122 -1.19 18.25 -6.71
N ALA A 123 -2.02 17.30 -6.30
CA ALA A 123 -3.31 17.60 -5.69
C ALA A 123 -3.20 18.36 -4.37
N VAL A 124 -2.14 18.12 -3.58
CA VAL A 124 -1.89 18.92 -2.36
C VAL A 124 -1.35 20.30 -2.73
N GLN A 125 -0.50 20.40 -3.76
CA GLN A 125 0.06 21.67 -4.24
C GLN A 125 -1.02 22.63 -4.77
N GLU A 126 -2.01 22.11 -5.47
CA GLU A 126 -3.15 22.89 -5.98
C GLU A 126 -4.11 23.34 -4.88
N ARG A 127 -4.19 22.62 -3.75
CA ARG A 127 -5.05 22.96 -2.60
C ARG A 127 -4.45 24.00 -1.66
N GLU A 128 -3.16 24.28 -1.77
CA GLU A 128 -2.42 25.18 -0.90
C GLU A 128 -2.78 26.67 -1.13
N SER A 129 -3.54 27.00 -2.18
CA SER A 129 -3.84 28.38 -2.57
C SER A 129 -5.08 29.02 -1.93
N ASP A 130 -5.85 28.32 -1.09
CA ASP A 130 -7.25 28.69 -0.79
C ASP A 130 -7.70 28.66 0.69
N GLY A 131 -6.79 28.67 1.69
CA GLY A 131 -7.17 28.37 3.09
C GLY A 131 -6.59 29.24 4.22
N ASP A 132 -7.31 29.32 5.36
CA ASP A 132 -6.92 29.93 6.64
C ASP A 132 -5.71 29.23 7.32
N GLU A 133 -5.02 29.90 8.27
CA GLU A 133 -3.78 29.43 8.94
C GLU A 133 -3.80 27.98 9.50
N GLU A 134 -4.94 27.48 9.98
CA GLU A 134 -5.04 26.08 10.46
C GLU A 134 -5.08 25.07 9.31
N SER A 135 -5.68 25.46 8.19
CA SER A 135 -5.72 24.65 6.97
C SER A 135 -4.37 24.63 6.26
N GLU A 136 -3.60 25.72 6.32
CA GLU A 136 -2.22 25.79 5.81
C GLU A 136 -1.30 24.79 6.52
N LYS A 137 -1.36 24.69 7.85
CA LYS A 137 -0.55 23.73 8.61
C LYS A 137 -0.88 22.27 8.24
N LYS A 138 -2.16 21.97 8.04
CA LYS A 138 -2.62 20.64 7.59
C LYS A 138 -2.19 20.36 6.15
N ALA A 139 -2.25 21.36 5.27
CA ALA A 139 -1.77 21.25 3.89
C ALA A 139 -0.25 21.02 3.84
N ALA A 140 0.53 21.75 4.64
CA ALA A 140 1.98 21.59 4.73
C ALA A 140 2.38 20.19 5.26
N ALA A 141 1.68 19.67 6.26
CA ALA A 141 1.89 18.30 6.74
C ALA A 141 1.56 17.27 5.66
N ALA A 142 0.40 17.40 4.99
CA ALA A 142 0.01 16.51 3.89
C ALA A 142 1.01 16.57 2.72
N MET A 143 1.56 17.76 2.44
CA MET A 143 2.59 17.97 1.42
C MET A 143 3.89 17.25 1.78
N ALA A 144 4.35 17.40 3.02
CA ALA A 144 5.54 16.71 3.52
C ALA A 144 5.38 15.18 3.40
N THR A 145 4.22 14.66 3.79
CA THR A 145 3.92 13.21 3.70
C THR A 145 3.85 12.72 2.26
N ALA A 146 3.19 13.47 1.36
CA ALA A 146 3.11 13.12 -0.05
C ALA A 146 4.49 13.11 -0.72
N LYS A 147 5.31 14.14 -0.47
CA LYS A 147 6.68 14.23 -0.98
C LYS A 147 7.56 13.11 -0.42
N LYS A 148 7.46 12.81 0.88
CA LYS A 148 8.20 11.72 1.52
C LYS A 148 7.88 10.36 0.88
N SER A 149 6.60 10.09 0.64
CA SER A 149 6.14 8.85 0.01
C SER A 149 6.69 8.68 -1.41
N LEU A 150 6.62 9.74 -2.23
CA LEU A 150 7.19 9.72 -3.59
C LEU A 150 8.72 9.58 -3.56
N ASN A 151 9.41 10.32 -2.70
CA ASN A 151 10.87 10.25 -2.60
C ASN A 151 11.33 8.85 -2.18
N ARG A 152 10.66 8.23 -1.20
CA ARG A 152 10.93 6.85 -0.78
C ARG A 152 10.76 5.85 -1.92
N PHE A 153 9.65 5.93 -2.66
CA PHE A 153 9.42 5.07 -3.82
C PHE A 153 10.55 5.19 -4.85
N LEU A 154 10.97 6.43 -5.16
CA LEU A 154 12.03 6.69 -6.14
C LEU A 154 13.41 6.26 -5.64
N ARG A 155 13.71 6.37 -4.34
CA ARG A 155 14.95 5.84 -3.75
C ARG A 155 15.02 4.32 -3.87
N ILE A 156 13.92 3.62 -3.58
CA ILE A 156 13.85 2.16 -3.74
C ILE A 156 14.05 1.77 -5.20
N LEU A 157 13.38 2.49 -6.12
CA LEU A 157 13.53 2.25 -7.55
C LEU A 157 14.98 2.50 -8.02
N ALA A 158 15.58 3.60 -7.57
CA ALA A 158 16.95 3.97 -7.92
C ALA A 158 17.94 2.91 -7.44
N LYS A 159 17.82 2.42 -6.20
CA LYS A 159 18.67 1.34 -5.65
C LYS A 159 18.66 0.05 -6.47
N GLN A 160 17.58 -0.21 -7.21
CA GLN A 160 17.43 -1.41 -8.03
C GLN A 160 18.02 -1.23 -9.43
N MET A 161 18.41 0.00 -9.79
CA MET A 161 19.07 0.27 -11.06
C MET A 161 20.51 -0.26 -11.03
N PRO A 162 21.01 -0.81 -12.14
CA PRO A 162 22.42 -1.11 -12.26
C PRO A 162 23.22 0.20 -12.23
N THR A 163 24.20 0.29 -11.34
CA THR A 163 25.28 1.28 -11.42
C THR A 163 26.19 0.90 -12.58
N GLU A 164 26.48 1.85 -13.47
CA GLU A 164 27.42 1.65 -14.59
C GLU A 164 28.88 1.53 -14.12
#